data_AF-A0A0F7SM97-F1
#
_entry.id   AF-A0A0F7SM97-F1
#
_cell.length_a   1.000
_cell.length_b   1.000
_cell.length_c   1.000
_cell.angle_alpha   90.00
_cell.angle_beta   90.00
_cell.angle_gamma   90.00
#
_symmetry.space_group_name_H-M   'P 1'
#
loop_
_entity.id
_entity.type
_entity.pdbx_description
1 polymer ?
#
loop_
_entity_poly.entity_id
_entity_poly.type
_entity_poly.pdbx_seq_one_letter_code
_entity_poly.pdbx_strand_id
1 'polypeptide(L)'
;MSTPATFGLFGLLLLSYYIFDTANSQKSIFRMEQNADYVPRKAFPQLPWRRVNNPTFIQTQHGSKLLTSGWYKFAVKPHYTADLIQSLTWGLSTGLSTPIAYFYPVWFIIVLVHRCGRDFEKCAAKYGKDWDRYMAVVKYKFIPGVY
;
A
#
# COMPACT_ATOMS: atom_id res chain seq x y z
N MET A 1 29.13 0.49 -5.82
CA MET A 1 28.20 1.39 -5.10
C MET A 1 28.94 1.95 -3.89
N SER A 2 28.83 3.24 -3.59
CA SER A 2 29.52 3.83 -2.44
C SER A 2 28.86 3.41 -1.12
N THR A 3 29.61 3.36 -0.03
CA THR A 3 29.08 3.05 1.31
C THR A 3 27.89 3.93 1.70
N PRO A 4 27.91 5.26 1.48
CA PRO A 4 26.74 6.11 1.75
C PRO A 4 25.51 5.74 0.90
N ALA A 5 25.70 5.39 -0.38
CA ALA A 5 24.61 4.96 -1.24
C ALA A 5 23.98 3.65 -0.77
N THR A 6 24.80 2.69 -0.31
CA THR A 6 24.31 1.44 0.27
C THR A 6 23.46 1.67 1.52
N PHE A 7 23.92 2.51 2.46
CA PHE A 7 23.14 2.85 3.64
C PHE A 7 21.84 3.59 3.28
N GLY A 8 21.89 4.48 2.28
CA GLY A 8 20.69 5.16 1.78
C GLY A 8 19.66 4.20 1.21
N LEU A 9 20.06 3.27 0.35
CA LEU A 9 19.17 2.25 -0.22
C LEU A 9 18.62 1.31 0.85
N PHE A 10 19.45 0.92 1.82
CA PHE A 10 19.00 0.07 2.92
C PHE A 10 17.97 0.78 3.80
N GLY A 11 18.20 2.06 4.15
CA GLY A 11 17.23 2.88 4.88
C GLY A 11 15.91 3.05 4.11
N LEU A 12 15.99 3.29 2.80
CA LEU A 12 14.82 3.41 1.92
C LEU A 12 14.04 2.09 1.83
N LEU A 13 14.74 0.95 1.75
CA LEU A 13 14.14 -0.37 1.75
C LEU A 13 13.39 -0.64 3.07
N LEU A 14 14.00 -0.35 4.22
CA LEU A 14 13.37 -0.52 5.53
C LEU A 14 12.14 0.39 5.70
N LEU A 15 12.23 1.65 5.29
CA LEU A 15 11.10 2.57 5.32
C LEU A 15 9.96 2.06 4.43
N SER A 16 10.28 1.63 3.23
CA SER A 16 9.27 1.13 2.29
C SER A 16 8.62 -0.15 2.80
N TYR A 17 9.41 -1.08 3.35
CA TYR A 17 8.89 -2.27 4.02
C TYR A 17 7.97 -1.90 5.19
N TYR A 18 8.34 -0.93 6.01
CA TYR A 18 7.51 -0.45 7.11
C TYR A 18 6.14 0.03 6.62
N ILE A 19 6.09 0.86 5.57
CA ILE A 19 4.84 1.33 4.97
C ILE A 19 4.04 0.17 4.39
N PHE A 20 4.68 -0.72 3.65
CA PHE A 20 4.04 -1.88 3.02
C PHE A 20 3.35 -2.78 4.06
N ASP A 21 4.08 -3.17 5.10
CA ASP A 21 3.60 -4.09 6.12
C ASP A 21 2.53 -3.46 7.01
N THR A 22 2.75 -2.22 7.47
CA THR A 22 1.77 -1.53 8.31
C THR A 22 0.52 -1.13 7.52
N ALA A 23 0.60 -0.75 6.24
CA ALA A 23 -0.58 -0.48 5.40
C ALA A 23 -1.43 -1.73 5.13
N ASN A 24 -0.80 -2.88 4.90
CA ASN A 24 -1.54 -4.14 4.76
C ASN A 24 -2.15 -4.57 6.10
N SER A 25 -1.39 -4.44 7.19
CA SER A 25 -1.86 -4.75 8.53
C SER A 25 -3.06 -3.90 8.96
N GLN A 26 -3.02 -2.59 8.73
CA GLN A 26 -4.13 -1.69 9.10
C GLN A 26 -5.43 -2.10 8.40
N LYS A 27 -5.36 -2.43 7.10
CA LYS A 27 -6.53 -2.89 6.34
C LYS A 27 -7.01 -4.26 6.78
N SER A 28 -6.09 -5.20 7.02
CA SER A 28 -6.44 -6.56 7.45
C SER A 28 -7.09 -6.54 8.82
N ILE A 29 -6.49 -5.84 9.79
CA ILE A 29 -7.00 -5.73 11.16
C ILE A 29 -8.35 -5.03 11.15
N PHE A 30 -8.49 -3.91 10.42
CA PHE A 30 -9.78 -3.21 10.30
C PHE A 30 -10.90 -4.11 9.77
N ARG A 31 -10.62 -4.99 8.81
CA ARG A 31 -11.60 -5.96 8.30
C ARG A 31 -11.92 -7.06 9.32
N MET A 32 -10.93 -7.55 10.05
CA MET A 32 -11.15 -8.54 11.10
C MET A 32 -12.00 -7.97 12.24
N GLU A 33 -11.75 -6.71 12.62
CA GLU A 33 -12.55 -6.01 13.63
C GLU A 33 -14.00 -5.80 13.19
N GLN A 34 -14.23 -5.53 11.90
CA GLN A 34 -15.59 -5.44 11.35
C GLN A 34 -16.35 -6.77 11.44
N ASN A 35 -15.65 -7.88 11.27
CA ASN A 35 -16.24 -9.22 11.32
C ASN A 35 -16.24 -9.82 12.74
N ALA A 36 -15.75 -9.09 13.75
CA ALA A 36 -15.54 -9.57 15.12
C ALA A 36 -14.56 -10.77 15.23
N ASP A 37 -13.67 -10.95 14.23
CA ASP A 37 -12.71 -12.06 14.13
C ASP A 37 -11.27 -11.65 14.51
N TYR A 38 -11.09 -10.52 15.19
CA TYR A 38 -9.75 -10.01 15.49
C TYR A 38 -9.02 -10.86 16.54
N VAL A 39 -8.06 -11.66 16.09
CA VAL A 39 -7.16 -12.42 16.95
C VAL A 39 -5.73 -11.86 16.86
N PRO A 40 -5.17 -11.31 17.96
CA PRO A 40 -3.81 -10.80 17.95
C PRO A 40 -2.80 -11.94 17.79
N ARG A 41 -2.01 -11.90 16.72
CA ARG A 41 -0.91 -12.85 16.48
C ARG A 41 0.40 -12.29 17.03
N LYS A 42 1.18 -13.12 17.72
CA LYS A 42 2.52 -12.76 18.26
C LYS A 42 3.69 -13.14 17.34
N ALA A 43 3.42 -13.49 16.07
CA ALA A 43 4.47 -13.83 15.11
C ALA A 43 5.27 -12.59 14.70
N PHE A 44 6.60 -12.70 14.67
CA PHE A 44 7.48 -11.67 14.12
C PHE A 44 7.30 -11.57 12.59
N PRO A 45 7.36 -10.38 11.98
CA PRO A 45 7.56 -9.05 12.59
C PRO A 45 6.27 -8.38 13.07
N GLN A 46 6.39 -7.55 14.12
CA GLN A 46 5.29 -6.78 14.72
C GLN A 46 5.65 -5.29 14.69
N LEU A 47 5.39 -4.65 13.56
CA LEU A 47 5.74 -3.25 13.41
C LEU A 47 4.82 -2.34 14.22
N PRO A 48 5.35 -1.26 14.82
CA PRO A 48 4.51 -0.28 15.49
C PRO A 48 3.56 0.36 14.47
N TRP A 49 2.37 0.76 14.92
CA TRP A 49 1.33 1.37 14.07
C TRP A 49 0.68 0.44 13.02
N ARG A 50 0.79 -0.88 13.20
CA ARG A 50 0.05 -1.89 12.41
C ARG A 50 -1.48 -1.81 12.53
N ARG A 51 -2.00 -1.20 13.61
CA ARG A 51 -3.43 -1.00 13.90
C ARG A 51 -3.71 0.49 14.05
N VAL A 52 -4.82 0.96 13.47
CA VAL A 52 -5.31 2.33 13.69
C VAL A 52 -6.29 2.32 14.86
N ASN A 53 -6.02 3.09 15.90
CA ASN A 53 -6.97 3.30 16.98
C ASN A 53 -8.05 4.28 16.52
N ASN A 54 -9.33 3.98 16.76
CA ASN A 54 -10.48 4.78 16.34
C ASN A 54 -10.46 5.13 14.83
N PRO A 55 -10.49 4.13 13.92
CA PRO A 55 -10.39 4.38 12.50
C PRO A 55 -11.60 5.13 11.95
N THR A 56 -11.36 6.10 11.08
CA THR A 56 -12.43 6.72 10.28
C THR A 56 -12.72 5.87 9.05
N PHE A 57 -13.99 5.79 8.66
CA PHE A 57 -14.41 4.99 7.52
C PHE A 57 -15.68 5.52 6.89
N ILE A 58 -15.97 5.08 5.68
CA ILE A 58 -17.25 5.28 5.00
C ILE A 58 -18.04 3.99 5.12
N GLN A 59 -19.23 4.06 5.71
CA GLN A 59 -20.19 2.97 5.71
C GLN A 59 -20.81 2.87 4.31
N THR A 60 -20.68 1.70 3.67
CA THR A 60 -21.28 1.44 2.36
C THR A 60 -22.71 0.91 2.52
N GLN A 61 -23.55 1.13 1.52
CA GLN A 61 -24.91 0.57 1.41
C GLN A 61 -24.90 -0.95 1.40
N HIS A 62 -23.81 -1.56 0.90
CA HIS A 62 -23.57 -3.01 0.93
C HIS A 62 -23.18 -3.55 2.33
N GLY A 63 -23.20 -2.73 3.38
CA GLY A 63 -22.88 -3.13 4.75
C GLY A 63 -21.38 -3.15 5.09
N SER A 64 -20.50 -3.21 4.08
CA SER A 64 -19.04 -3.12 4.31
C SER A 64 -18.58 -1.69 4.62
N LYS A 65 -17.37 -1.52 5.18
CA LYS A 65 -16.81 -0.17 5.44
C LYS A 65 -15.48 0.04 4.74
N LEU A 66 -15.32 1.22 4.13
CA LEU A 66 -14.10 1.64 3.44
C LEU A 66 -13.25 2.50 4.38
N LEU A 67 -12.01 2.06 4.64
CA LEU A 67 -11.09 2.72 5.57
C LEU A 67 -10.57 4.04 5.00
N THR A 68 -10.70 5.14 5.75
CA THR A 68 -10.23 6.49 5.37
C THR A 68 -9.17 7.06 6.30
N SER A 69 -8.70 6.27 7.27
CA SER A 69 -7.62 6.64 8.21
C SER A 69 -6.35 5.82 8.00
N GLY A 70 -5.30 6.15 8.75
CA GLY A 70 -3.99 5.51 8.62
C GLY A 70 -3.35 5.81 7.26
N TRP A 71 -2.71 4.81 6.66
CA TRP A 71 -2.13 4.95 5.32
C TRP A 71 -3.17 5.24 4.23
N TYR A 72 -4.42 4.80 4.43
CA TYR A 72 -5.50 4.95 3.46
C TYR A 72 -6.08 6.37 3.43
N LYS A 73 -5.63 7.27 4.31
CA LYS A 73 -5.88 8.71 4.19
C LYS A 73 -5.11 9.32 3.01
N PHE A 74 -3.92 8.79 2.70
CA PHE A 74 -3.02 9.37 1.72
C PHE A 74 -3.22 8.81 0.32
N ALA A 75 -3.51 7.52 0.19
CA ALA A 75 -3.80 6.89 -1.09
C ALA A 75 -4.74 5.70 -0.88
N VAL A 76 -5.44 5.29 -1.94
CA VAL A 76 -6.27 4.08 -1.93
C VAL A 76 -5.42 2.81 -1.85
N LYS A 77 -4.22 2.82 -2.45
CA LYS A 77 -3.28 1.69 -2.50
C LYS A 77 -1.86 2.09 -2.03
N PRO A 78 -1.69 2.55 -0.78
CA PRO A 78 -0.40 3.05 -0.29
C PRO A 78 0.68 1.96 -0.26
N HIS A 79 0.28 0.71 0.01
CA HIS A 79 1.15 -0.45 -0.01
C HIS A 79 1.76 -0.71 -1.39
N TYR A 80 1.08 -0.37 -2.49
CA TYR A 80 1.68 -0.61 -3.81
C TYR A 80 2.80 0.39 -4.14
N THR A 81 2.70 1.64 -3.68
CA THR A 81 3.79 2.61 -3.81
C THR A 81 5.01 2.17 -3.02
N ALA A 82 4.79 1.67 -1.80
CA ALA A 82 5.86 1.07 -1.01
C ALA A 82 6.49 -0.14 -1.71
N ASP A 83 5.69 -1.01 -2.30
CA ASP A 83 6.16 -2.18 -3.08
C ASP A 83 6.99 -1.76 -4.29
N LEU A 84 6.56 -0.72 -5.01
CA LEU A 84 7.31 -0.17 -6.13
C LEU A 84 8.68 0.38 -5.68
N ILE A 85 8.73 1.13 -4.59
CA ILE A 85 10.00 1.64 -4.06
C ILE A 85 10.93 0.49 -3.65
N GLN A 86 10.41 -0.56 -3.02
CA GLN A 86 11.19 -1.77 -2.70
C GLN A 86 11.75 -2.43 -3.98
N SER A 87 10.94 -2.57 -5.03
CA SER A 87 11.43 -3.12 -6.30
C SER A 87 12.58 -2.29 -6.88
N LEU A 88 12.44 -0.96 -6.86
CA LEU A 88 13.45 -0.03 -7.36
C LEU A 88 14.74 -0.11 -6.55
N THR A 89 14.67 -0.25 -5.22
CA THR A 89 15.88 -0.38 -4.39
C THR A 89 16.65 -1.66 -4.70
N TRP A 90 15.98 -2.76 -5.06
CA TRP A 90 16.65 -3.99 -5.48
C TRP A 90 17.43 -3.81 -6.79
N GLY A 91 16.82 -3.16 -7.78
CA GLY A 91 17.50 -2.83 -9.04
C GLY A 91 18.68 -1.89 -8.83
N LEU A 92 18.47 -0.79 -8.09
CA LEU A 92 19.49 0.22 -7.79
C LEU A 92 20.66 -0.34 -6.97
N SER A 93 20.44 -1.40 -6.20
CA SER A 93 21.51 -2.05 -5.42
C SER A 93 22.61 -2.65 -6.31
N THR A 94 22.31 -2.93 -7.57
CA THR A 94 23.30 -3.41 -8.56
C THR A 94 24.06 -2.28 -9.27
N GLY A 95 23.68 -1.02 -9.04
CA GLY A 95 24.19 0.13 -9.78
C GLY A 95 23.66 0.18 -11.22
N LEU A 96 24.32 0.95 -12.09
CA LEU A 96 23.91 1.13 -13.50
C LEU A 96 24.70 0.21 -14.47
N SER A 97 25.39 -0.79 -13.94
CA SER A 97 26.27 -1.67 -14.73
C SER A 97 25.52 -2.63 -15.64
N THR A 98 24.29 -3.02 -15.26
CA THR A 98 23.48 -3.94 -16.07
C THR A 98 22.01 -3.52 -16.09
N PRO A 99 21.40 -3.41 -17.29
CA PRO A 99 19.98 -3.08 -17.41
C PRO A 99 19.07 -4.24 -16.94
N ILE A 100 19.59 -5.47 -16.85
CA ILE A 100 18.78 -6.64 -16.50
C ILE A 100 18.18 -6.54 -15.10
N ALA A 101 18.88 -5.88 -14.17
CA ALA A 101 18.39 -5.66 -12.81
C ALA A 101 17.17 -4.73 -12.75
N TYR A 102 16.96 -3.91 -13.79
CA TYR A 102 15.85 -2.97 -13.90
C TYR A 102 14.65 -3.56 -14.64
N PHE A 103 14.79 -4.75 -15.23
CA PHE A 103 13.66 -5.46 -15.85
C PHE A 103 12.53 -5.72 -14.84
N TYR A 104 12.88 -6.18 -13.63
CA TYR A 104 11.89 -6.48 -12.60
C TYR A 104 11.08 -5.23 -12.17
N PRO A 105 11.69 -4.10 -11.77
CA PRO A 105 10.94 -2.87 -11.45
C PRO A 105 10.03 -2.40 -12.59
N VAL A 106 10.51 -2.41 -13.83
CA VAL A 106 9.74 -1.97 -15.00
C VAL A 106 8.53 -2.87 -15.22
N TRP A 107 8.74 -4.18 -15.24
CA TRP A 107 7.65 -5.16 -15.34
C TRP A 107 6.67 -5.02 -14.17
N PHE A 108 7.17 -4.79 -12.97
CA PHE A 108 6.37 -4.68 -11.76
C PHE A 108 5.45 -3.45 -11.77
N ILE A 109 5.91 -2.31 -12.29
CA ILE A 109 5.06 -1.12 -12.50
C ILE A 109 3.88 -1.47 -13.40
N ILE A 110 4.11 -2.16 -14.52
CA ILE A 110 3.05 -2.53 -15.47
C ILE A 110 2.01 -3.41 -14.76
N VAL A 111 2.46 -4.43 -14.02
CA VAL A 111 1.57 -5.32 -13.27
C VAL A 111 0.79 -4.56 -12.20
N LEU A 112 1.43 -3.65 -11.46
CA LEU A 112 0.78 -2.86 -10.42
C LEU A 112 -0.27 -1.90 -10.98
N VAL A 113 0.01 -1.22 -12.09
CA VAL A 113 -0.94 -0.33 -12.76
C VAL A 113 -2.16 -1.11 -13.25
N HIS A 114 -1.93 -2.23 -13.94
CA HIS A 114 -3.00 -3.10 -14.42
C HIS A 114 -3.82 -3.68 -13.26
N ARG A 115 -3.16 -4.13 -12.19
CA ARG A 115 -3.82 -4.64 -10.97
C ARG A 115 -4.66 -3.55 -10.31
N CYS A 116 -4.14 -2.33 -10.23
CA CYS A 116 -4.86 -1.19 -9.66
C CYS A 116 -6.11 -0.87 -10.46
N GLY A 117 -6.01 -0.78 -11.79
CA GLY A 117 -7.15 -0.54 -12.68
C GLY A 117 -8.28 -1.57 -12.47
N ARG A 118 -7.94 -2.85 -12.51
CA ARG A 118 -8.91 -3.94 -12.29
C ARG A 118 -9.55 -3.91 -10.90
N ASP A 119 -8.78 -3.58 -9.86
CA ASP A 119 -9.32 -3.47 -8.51
C ASP A 119 -10.27 -2.27 -8.39
N PHE A 120 -9.98 -1.16 -9.07
CA PHE A 120 -10.81 0.04 -9.09
C PHE A 120 -12.12 -0.19 -9.82
N GLU A 121 -12.09 -0.85 -10.99
CA GLU A 121 -13.29 -1.24 -11.73
C GLU A 121 -14.19 -2.13 -10.88
N LYS A 122 -13.62 -3.13 -10.20
CA LYS A 122 -14.37 -4.00 -9.28
C LYS A 122 -14.96 -3.23 -8.10
N CYS A 123 -14.20 -2.31 -7.50
CA CYS A 123 -14.69 -1.49 -6.39
C CYS A 123 -15.78 -0.51 -6.83
N ALA A 124 -15.64 0.12 -7.99
CA ALA A 124 -16.66 0.98 -8.58
C ALA A 124 -17.95 0.20 -8.88
N ALA A 125 -17.84 -0.97 -9.52
CA ALA A 125 -18.99 -1.83 -9.79
C ALA A 125 -19.67 -2.34 -8.52
N LYS A 126 -18.89 -2.63 -7.46
CA LYS A 126 -19.41 -3.14 -6.19
C LYS A 126 -20.02 -2.08 -5.29
N TYR A 127 -19.42 -0.89 -5.22
CA TYR A 127 -19.79 0.13 -4.21
C TYR A 127 -20.48 1.36 -4.82
N GLY A 128 -20.50 1.51 -6.14
CA GLY A 128 -21.20 2.59 -6.83
C GLY A 128 -20.93 3.96 -6.23
N LYS A 129 -21.99 4.67 -5.81
CA LYS A 129 -21.89 6.02 -5.22
C LYS A 129 -21.02 6.10 -3.97
N ASP A 130 -20.93 5.03 -3.19
CA ASP A 130 -20.05 5.01 -2.01
C ASP A 130 -18.57 4.97 -2.42
N TRP A 131 -18.25 4.36 -3.58
CA TRP A 131 -16.92 4.42 -4.16
C TRP A 131 -16.58 5.84 -4.60
N ASP A 132 -17.50 6.54 -5.25
CA ASP A 132 -17.29 7.92 -5.68
C ASP A 132 -17.06 8.84 -4.48
N ARG A 133 -17.86 8.66 -3.41
CA ARG A 133 -17.65 9.35 -2.13
C ARG A 133 -16.28 9.03 -1.53
N TYR A 134 -15.86 7.78 -1.59
CA TYR A 134 -14.55 7.36 -1.10
C TYR A 134 -13.40 8.01 -1.89
N MET A 135 -13.49 8.02 -3.22
CA MET A 135 -12.52 8.67 -4.10
C MET A 135 -12.49 10.20 -3.93
N ALA A 136 -13.60 10.82 -3.56
CA ALA A 136 -13.64 12.25 -3.22
C ALA A 136 -12.88 12.58 -1.92
N VAL A 137 -12.86 11.65 -0.96
CA VAL A 137 -12.09 11.77 0.29
C VAL A 137 -10.62 11.42 0.07
N VAL A 138 -10.34 10.32 -0.62
CA VAL A 138 -9.00 9.79 -0.86
C VAL A 138 -8.62 10.03 -2.32
N LYS A 139 -8.02 11.20 -2.57
CA LYS A 139 -7.78 11.72 -3.93
C LYS A 139 -6.80 10.88 -4.76
N TYR A 140 -5.81 10.25 -4.13
CA TYR A 140 -4.74 9.54 -4.84
C TYR A 140 -4.99 8.05 -4.89
N LYS A 141 -4.82 7.45 -6.07
CA LYS A 141 -5.04 6.03 -6.29
C LYS A 141 -3.87 5.21 -5.75
N PHE A 142 -2.66 5.63 -6.07
CA PHE A 142 -1.42 4.88 -5.92
C PHE A 142 -0.29 5.77 -5.38
N ILE A 143 0.21 6.74 -6.17
CA ILE A 143 1.27 7.70 -5.79
C ILE A 143 0.63 9.02 -5.35
N PRO A 144 0.78 9.42 -4.08
CA PRO A 144 0.38 10.75 -3.63
C PRO A 144 1.06 11.83 -4.48
N GLY A 145 0.25 12.68 -5.11
CA GLY A 145 0.72 13.80 -5.95
C GLY A 145 0.88 13.50 -7.43
N VAL A 146 0.68 12.26 -7.88
CA VAL A 146 0.81 11.88 -9.32
C VAL A 146 -0.39 11.10 -9.82
N TYR A 147 -0.74 10.00 -9.15
CA TYR A 147 -1.76 9.06 -9.61
C TYR A 147 -2.51 8.43 -8.45
#